data_AF-A0A2M7FQV9-F1
#
_entry.id   AF-A0A2M7FQV9-F1
#
_cell.length_a   1.000
_cell.length_b   1.000
_cell.length_c   1.000
_cell.angle_alpha   90.00
_cell.angle_beta   90.00
_cell.angle_gamma   90.00
#
_symmetry.space_group_name_H-M   'P 1'
#
loop_
_entity.id
_entity.type
_entity.pdbx_description
1 polymer ?
#
loop_
_entity_poly.entity_id
_entity_poly.type
_entity_poly.pdbx_seq_one_letter_code
_entity_poly.pdbx_strand_id
1 'polypeptide(L)' 'MKQEISAGGVVYRRVRGACEFLIGKHSGYHKWVLPKGLVECGESQTEAAVREVEEEVG' A
#
# COMPACT_ATOMS: atom_id res chain seq x y z
N MET A 1 -18.45 5.10 16.83
CA MET A 1 -17.99 4.76 15.47
C MET A 1 -16.59 4.19 15.59
N LYS A 2 -16.29 3.06 14.96
CA LYS A 2 -14.94 2.48 14.96
C LYS A 2 -14.15 3.20 13.85
N GLN A 3 -13.04 3.85 14.21
CA GLN A 3 -12.12 4.42 13.22
C GLN A 3 -11.11 3.35 12.84
N GLU A 4 -10.92 3.14 11.55
CA GLU A 4 -9.88 2.30 10.98
C GLU A 4 -8.95 3.21 10.20
N ILE A 5 -7.66 3.13 10.51
CA ILE A 5 -6.62 3.90 9.82
C ILE A 5 -5.83 2.90 9.00
N SER A 6 -5.63 3.21 7.72
CA SER A 6 -4.75 2.45 6.84
C SER A 6 -3.56 3.31 6.42
N ALA A 7 -2.42 2.65 6.22
CA ALA A 7 -1.23 3.24 5.63
C ALA A 7 -0.69 2.31 4.54
N GLY A 8 0.05 2.88 3.59
CA GLY A 8 0.52 2.17 2.41
C GLY A 8 1.47 3.01 1.57
N GLY A 9 1.89 2.48 0.43
CA GLY A 9 2.93 3.08 -0.41
C GLY A 9 2.55 3.25 -1.88
N VAL A 10 3.19 4.22 -2.53
CA VAL A 10 3.22 4.32 -3.99
C VAL A 10 4.56 3.76 -4.48
N VAL A 11 4.54 2.50 -4.93
CA VAL A 11 5.73 1.85 -5.48
C VAL A 11 5.86 2.22 -6.94
N TYR A 12 7.04 2.68 -7.34
CA TYR A 12 7.33 3.02 -8.73
C TYR A 12 8.74 2.60 -9.14
N ARG A 13 8.93 2.40 -10.43
CA ARG A 13 10.25 2.21 -11.04
C ARG A 13 10.42 3.16 -12.21
N ARG A 14 11.67 3.51 -12.54
CA ARG A 14 11.99 4.32 -13.71
C ARG A 14 12.42 3.43 -14.86
N VAL A 15 11.74 3.55 -16.00
CA VAL A 15 12.04 2.80 -17.23
C VAL A 15 12.07 3.79 -18.39
N ARG A 16 13.20 3.87 -19.10
CA ARG A 16 13.38 4.76 -20.27
C ARG A 16 12.96 6.22 -20.04
N GLY A 17 13.26 6.75 -18.84
CA GLY A 17 12.91 8.13 -18.46
C GLY A 17 11.47 8.34 -18.00
N ALA A 18 10.61 7.31 -18.04
CA ALA A 18 9.25 7.35 -17.55
C ALA A 18 9.12 6.66 -16.18
N CYS A 19 8.14 7.07 -15.38
CA CYS A 19 7.76 6.36 -14.15
C CYS A 19 6.67 5.32 -14.47
N GLU A 20 6.91 4.08 -14.08
CA GLU A 20 5.90 3.03 -14.04
C GLU A 20 5.49 2.82 -12.57
N PHE A 21 4.18 2.83 -12.30
CA PHE A 21 3.62 2.70 -10.95
C PHE A 21 3.01 1.31 -10.76
N LEU A 22 3.22 0.73 -9.58
CA LEU A 22 2.55 -0.51 -9.20
C LEU A 22 1.12 -0.20 -8.76
N ILE A 23 0.17 -0.92 -9.34
CA ILE A 23 -1.24 -0.92 -8.93
C ILE A 23 -1.70 -2.37 -8.75
N GLY A 24 -2.35 -2.64 -7.62
CA GLY A 24 -3.02 -3.92 -7.35
C GLY A 24 -4.48 -3.87 -7.79
N LYS A 25 -5.08 -5.04 -8.05
CA LYS A 25 -6.53 -5.18 -8.21
C LYS A 25 -7.10 -5.83 -6.97
N HIS A 26 -7.90 -5.10 -6.21
CA HIS A 26 -8.47 -5.61 -4.96
C HIS A 26 -9.40 -6.79 -5.24
N SER A 27 -9.18 -7.91 -4.55
CA SER A 27 -9.92 -9.18 -4.75
C SER A 27 -11.41 -9.04 -4.46
N GLY A 28 -11.79 -8.34 -3.38
CA GLY A 28 -13.19 -8.20 -2.95
C GLY A 28 -14.06 -7.18 -3.71
N TYR A 29 -13.51 -6.04 -4.15
CA TYR A 29 -14.30 -4.94 -4.74
C TYR A 29 -13.92 -4.60 -6.19
N HIS A 30 -12.94 -5.32 -6.74
CA HIS A 30 -12.44 -5.19 -8.12
C HIS A 30 -11.95 -3.79 -8.53
N LYS A 31 -11.59 -2.95 -7.55
CA LYS A 31 -11.00 -1.63 -7.79
C LYS A 31 -9.48 -1.70 -7.87
N TRP A 32 -8.88 -0.76 -8.59
CA TRP A 32 -7.44 -0.52 -8.54
C TRP A 32 -7.07 0.09 -7.19
N VAL A 33 -6.02 -0.44 -6.58
CA VAL A 33 -5.53 -0.03 -5.26
C VAL A 33 -4.02 0.09 -5.27
N LEU A 34 -3.53 0.91 -4.35
CA LEU A 34 -2.13 0.91 -3.94
C LEU A 34 -1.95 -0.09 -2.81
N PRO A 35 -0.76 -0.69 -2.63
CA PRO A 35 -0.47 -1.55 -1.49
C PRO A 35 -0.66 -0.77 -0.20
N LYS A 36 -1.52 -1.28 0.68
CA LYS A 36 -1.89 -0.65 1.93
C LYS A 36 -2.61 -1.67 2.83
N GLY A 37 -2.47 -1.48 4.13
CA GLY A 37 -3.32 -2.17 5.09
C GLY A 37 -3.51 -1.38 6.38
N LEU A 38 -4.00 -2.06 7.40
CA LEU A 38 -4.41 -1.43 8.65
C LEU A 38 -3.18 -1.07 9.48
N VAL A 39 -3.22 0.09 10.14
CA VAL A 39 -2.22 0.44 11.15
C VAL A 39 -2.50 -0.39 12.40
N GLU A 40 -1.50 -1.17 12.82
CA GLU A 40 -1.62 -2.03 14.00
C GLU A 40 -1.45 -1.24 15.31
N CYS A 41 -1.82 -1.87 16.44
CA CYS A 41 -1.71 -1.23 17.74
C CYS A 41 -0.23 -1.02 18.11
N GLY A 42 0.14 0.24 18.34
CA GLY A 42 1.52 0.62 18.67
C GLY A 42 2.41 0.86 17.45
N GLU A 43 1.89 0.67 16.24
CA GLU A 43 2.58 0.92 14.98
C GLU A 43 2.38 2.38 14.53
N SER A 44 3.45 3.03 14.04
CA SER A 44 3.32 4.30 13.35
C SER A 44 2.78 4.11 11.94
N GLN A 45 2.17 5.15 11.36
CA GLN A 45 1.69 5.10 9.98
C GLN A 45 2.82 4.78 8.97
N THR A 46 4.05 5.20 9.24
CA THR A 46 5.19 4.93 8.37
C THR A 46 5.65 3.48 8.48
N GLU A 47 5.70 2.91 9.68
CA GLU A 47 6.01 1.48 9.88
C GLU A 47 4.96 0.61 9.19
N ALA A 48 3.68 0.93 9.38
CA ALA A 48 2.57 0.25 8.71
C ALA A 48 2.69 0.33 7.18
N ALA A 49 3.02 1.51 6.63
CA ALA A 49 3.18 1.68 5.20
C ALA A 49 4.34 0.83 4.63
N VAL A 50 5.46 0.73 5.35
CA VAL A 50 6.61 -0.09 4.92
C VAL A 50 6.27 -1.58 5.01
N ARG A 51 5.73 -2.03 6.15
CA ARG A 51 5.32 -3.43 6.36
C ARG A 51 4.34 -3.90 5.29
N GLU A 52 3.26 -3.14 5.06
CA GLU A 52 2.21 -3.51 4.10
C GLU A 52 2.72 -3.54 2.66
N VAL A 53 3.64 -2.64 2.29
CA VAL A 53 4.28 -2.69 0.96
C VAL A 53 5.10 -3.98 0.80
N GLU A 54 5.93 -4.32 1.78
CA GLU A 54 6.75 -5.54 1.74
C GLU A 54 5.85 -6.81 1.75
N GLU A 55 4.78 -6.83 2.55
CA GLU A 55 3.84 -7.96 2.64
C GLU A 55 3.03 -8.20 1.35
N GLU A 56 2.57 -7.13 0.69
CA GLU A 56 1.73 -7.26 -0.51
C GLU A 56 2.52 -7.49 -1.80
N VAL A 57 3.70 -6.88 -1.93
CA VAL A 57 4.44 -6.81 -3.21
C VAL A 57 5.91 -7.19 -3.15
N GLY A 58 6.42 -7.56 -1.98
CA GLY A 58 7.75 -8.14 -1.78
C GLY A 58 8.70 -7.27 -1.00
#